data_AF-A0A953EH17-F1
#
_entry.id   AF-A0A953EH17-F1
#
_cell.length_a   1.000
_cell.length_b   1.000
_cell.length_c   1.000
_cell.angle_alpha   90.00
_cell.angle_beta   90.00
_cell.angle_gamma   90.00
#
_symmetry.space_group_name_H-M   'P 1'
#
loop_
_entity.id
_entity.type
_entity.pdbx_description
1 polymer ?
#
loop_
_entity_poly.entity_id
_entity_poly.type
_entity_poly.pdbx_seq_one_letter_code
_entity_poly.pdbx_strand_id
1 'polypeptide(L)'
;MGLLGILLGLALLVWLAYRGWSVLLLAPVAALVAAAFAGEPLLAHWTQTFMGSAAQFVAQFFPLFLLGALFGKLMEDSGAVEAIAAFMTQRLGAERAV
;
A
#
# COMPACT_ATOMS: atom_id res chain seq x y z
N MET A 1 25.84 7.65 -7.16
CA MET A 1 25.64 6.28 -6.64
C MET A 1 24.29 6.11 -5.93
N GLY A 2 23.89 6.99 -4.99
CA GLY A 2 22.59 6.87 -4.29
C GLY A 2 21.34 6.84 -5.19
N LEU A 3 21.30 7.64 -6.26
CA LEU A 3 20.19 7.66 -7.23
C LEU A 3 19.96 6.29 -7.92
N LEU A 4 21.04 5.56 -8.24
CA LEU A 4 20.92 4.23 -8.85
C LEU A 4 20.33 3.22 -7.85
N GLY A 5 20.72 3.29 -6.59
CA GLY A 5 20.15 2.47 -5.52
C GLY A 5 18.67 2.73 -5.26
N ILE A 6 18.25 4.01 -5.32
CA ILE A 6 16.84 4.40 -5.21
C ILE A 6 16.04 3.88 -6.40
N LEU A 7 16.54 4.03 -7.63
CA LEU A 7 15.87 3.53 -8.84
C LEU A 7 15.73 2.01 -8.82
N LEU A 8 16.77 1.28 -8.39
CA LEU A 8 16.73 -0.17 -8.22
C LEU A 8 15.74 -0.59 -7.13
N GLY A 9 15.77 0.06 -5.97
CA GLY A 9 14.84 -0.22 -4.87
C GLY A 9 13.38 0.04 -5.26
N LEU A 10 13.12 1.14 -5.97
CA LEU A 10 11.79 1.46 -6.49
C LEU A 10 11.33 0.45 -7.55
N ALA A 11 12.18 0.12 -8.51
CA ALA A 11 11.85 -0.87 -9.55
C ALA A 11 11.53 -2.24 -8.93
N LEU A 12 12.32 -2.66 -7.93
CA LEU A 12 12.08 -3.90 -7.19
C LEU A 12 10.74 -3.85 -6.44
N LEU A 13 10.46 -2.75 -5.73
CA LEU A 13 9.20 -2.57 -5.00
C LEU A 13 8.00 -2.67 -5.96
N VAL A 14 8.03 -1.92 -7.06
CA VAL A 14 6.96 -1.91 -8.06
C VAL A 14 6.78 -3.30 -8.66
N TRP A 15 7.86 -3.98 -9.04
CA TRP A 15 7.79 -5.33 -9.61
C TRP A 15 7.19 -6.36 -8.63
N LEU A 16 7.58 -6.33 -7.35
CA LEU A 16 7.01 -7.24 -6.35
C LEU A 16 5.57 -6.87 -5.97
N ALA A 17 5.21 -5.58 -5.97
CA ALA A 17 3.84 -5.13 -5.73
C ALA A 17 2.89 -5.65 -6.80
N TYR A 18 3.30 -5.63 -8.07
CA TYR A 18 2.53 -6.24 -9.17
C TYR A 18 2.41 -7.77 -9.06
N ARG A 19 3.31 -8.43 -8.33
CA ARG A 19 3.25 -9.86 -8.05
C ARG A 19 2.26 -10.22 -6.93
N GLY A 20 1.49 -9.26 -6.41
CA GLY A 20 0.47 -9.48 -5.38
C GLY A 20 1.01 -9.56 -3.96
N TRP A 21 2.28 -9.20 -3.75
CA TRP A 21 2.86 -9.10 -2.41
C TRP A 21 2.40 -7.79 -1.75
N SER A 22 2.22 -7.81 -0.42
CA SER A 22 1.74 -6.61 0.27
C SER A 22 2.80 -5.51 0.24
N VAL A 23 2.43 -4.35 -0.29
CA VAL A 23 3.33 -3.19 -0.39
C VAL A 23 3.88 -2.78 0.98
N LEU A 24 3.06 -2.97 2.02
CA LEU A 24 3.44 -2.67 3.41
C LEU A 24 4.64 -3.53 3.88
N LEU A 25 4.69 -4.81 3.52
CA LEU A 25 5.81 -5.70 3.85
C LEU A 25 7.02 -5.46 2.96
N LEU A 26 6.80 -5.04 1.72
CA LEU A 26 7.87 -4.79 0.75
C LEU A 26 8.61 -3.47 0.98
N ALA A 27 7.92 -2.44 1.49
CA ALA A 27 8.51 -1.12 1.67
C ALA A 27 9.77 -1.12 2.58
N PRO A 28 9.82 -1.81 3.74
CA PRO A 28 11.05 -1.94 4.53
C PRO A 28 12.18 -2.64 3.75
N VAL A 29 11.85 -3.69 3.01
CA VAL A 29 12.84 -4.45 2.20
C VAL A 29 13.42 -3.55 1.10
N ALA A 30 12.58 -2.80 0.40
CA ALA A 30 13.00 -1.86 -0.63
C ALA A 30 13.87 -0.73 -0.05
N ALA A 31 13.53 -0.22 1.14
CA ALA A 31 14.33 0.78 1.84
C ALA A 31 15.71 0.25 2.23
N LEU A 32 15.81 -1.00 2.71
CA LEU A 32 17.09 -1.64 2.99
C LEU A 32 17.93 -1.85 1.74
N VAL A 33 17.31 -2.28 0.64
CA VAL A 33 17.99 -2.45 -0.64
C VAL A 33 18.57 -1.10 -1.09
N ALA A 34 17.78 -0.04 -1.07
CA ALA A 34 18.26 1.30 -1.42
C ALA A 34 19.43 1.76 -0.53
N ALA A 35 19.34 1.56 0.79
CA ALA A 35 20.41 1.91 1.74
C ALA A 35 21.69 1.07 1.53
N ALA A 36 21.55 -0.22 1.20
CA ALA A 36 22.67 -1.11 0.88
C ALA A 36 23.44 -0.61 -0.35
N PHE A 37 22.73 -0.22 -1.42
CA PHE A 37 23.33 0.33 -2.63
C PHE A 37 23.87 1.76 -2.45
N ALA A 38 23.36 2.51 -1.47
CA ALA A 38 23.87 3.82 -1.11
C ALA A 38 25.13 3.78 -0.23
N GLY A 39 25.47 2.62 0.36
CA GLY A 39 26.59 2.46 1.29
C GLY A 39 26.29 3.04 2.68
N GLU A 40 25.02 3.19 3.03
CA GLU A 40 24.59 3.80 4.30
C GLU A 40 24.28 2.75 5.38
N PRO A 41 24.29 3.12 6.68
CA PRO A 41 24.01 2.17 7.76
C PRO A 41 22.57 1.62 7.71
N LEU A 42 22.44 0.36 7.33
CA LEU A 42 21.15 -0.34 7.15
C LEU A 42 20.22 -0.22 8.36
N LEU A 43 20.77 -0.43 9.57
CA LEU A 43 19.99 -0.40 10.80
C LEU A 43 19.43 1.00 11.11
N ALA A 44 20.21 2.05 10.84
CA ALA A 44 19.77 3.42 11.03
C ALA A 44 18.67 3.79 10.01
N HIS A 45 18.83 3.40 8.74
CA HIS A 45 17.81 3.64 7.73
C HIS A 45 16.51 2.88 7.98
N TRP A 46 16.59 1.67 8.54
CA TRP A 46 15.39 0.94 8.98
C TRP A 46 14.69 1.62 10.15
N THR A 47 15.43 1.90 11.22
CA THR A 47 14.85 2.31 12.52
C THR A 47 14.53 3.79 12.59
N GLN A 48 15.35 4.65 11.99
CA GLN A 48 15.19 6.10 12.11
C GLN A 48 14.48 6.68 10.89
N THR A 49 14.89 6.30 9.68
CA THR A 49 14.33 6.87 8.45
C THR A 49 13.00 6.21 8.07
N PHE A 50 13.00 4.88 7.88
CA PHE A 50 11.81 4.15 7.47
C PHE A 50 10.76 4.13 8.58
N MET A 51 11.11 3.69 9.79
CA MET A 51 10.12 3.61 10.88
C MET A 51 9.61 4.99 11.29
N GLY A 52 10.48 6.02 11.29
CA GLY A 52 10.07 7.39 11.59
C GLY A 52 9.06 7.93 10.57
N SER A 53 9.33 7.77 9.28
CA SER A 53 8.40 8.18 8.21
C SER A 53 7.11 7.35 8.19
N ALA A 54 7.20 6.05 8.44
CA ALA A 54 6.04 5.16 8.55
C ALA A 54 5.14 5.55 9.74
N ALA A 55 5.71 5.84 10.91
CA ALA A 55 4.97 6.28 12.08
C ALA A 55 4.28 7.63 11.82
N GLN A 56 4.97 8.58 11.20
CA GLN A 56 4.38 9.87 10.82
C GLN A 56 3.23 9.71 9.82
N PHE A 57 3.40 8.84 8.82
CA PHE A 57 2.35 8.52 7.85
C PHE A 57 1.12 7.94 8.53
N VAL A 58 1.31 6.93 9.40
CA VAL A 58 0.21 6.34 10.17
C VAL A 58 -0.46 7.42 11.01
N ALA A 59 0.29 8.19 11.80
CA ALA A 59 -0.29 9.25 12.64
C ALA A 59 -1.12 10.26 11.84
N GLN A 60 -0.64 10.70 10.66
CA GLN A 60 -1.31 11.70 9.85
C GLN A 60 -2.57 11.15 9.15
N PHE A 61 -2.51 9.94 8.60
CA PHE A 61 -3.59 9.36 7.81
C PHE A 61 -4.52 8.44 8.61
N PHE A 62 -4.18 8.14 9.86
CA PHE A 62 -4.97 7.24 10.70
C PHE A 62 -6.44 7.66 10.80
N PRO A 63 -6.81 8.93 11.06
CA PRO A 63 -8.22 9.32 11.11
C PRO A 63 -8.94 9.07 9.77
N LEU A 64 -8.29 9.34 8.65
CA LEU A 64 -8.84 9.11 7.32
C LEU A 64 -9.07 7.61 7.07
N PHE A 65 -8.07 6.78 7.38
CA PHE A 65 -8.17 5.33 7.23
C PHE A 65 -9.19 4.70 8.17
N LEU A 66 -9.25 5.18 9.43
CA LEU A 66 -10.22 4.71 10.42
C LEU A 66 -11.64 5.02 9.98
N LEU A 67 -11.91 6.26 9.55
CA LEU A 67 -13.22 6.65 9.04
C LEU A 67 -13.57 5.90 7.76
N GLY A 68 -12.61 5.71 6.85
CA GLY A 68 -12.80 4.92 5.63
C GLY A 68 -13.14 3.45 5.94
N ALA A 69 -12.43 2.83 6.89
CA ALA A 69 -12.68 1.46 7.33
C ALA A 69 -14.04 1.33 8.02
N LEU A 70 -14.39 2.29 8.90
CA LEU A 70 -15.69 2.33 9.57
C LEU A 70 -16.83 2.49 8.57
N PHE A 71 -16.69 3.39 7.61
CA PHE A 71 -17.66 3.58 6.53
C PHE A 71 -17.80 2.32 5.67
N GLY A 72 -16.70 1.67 5.31
CA GLY A 72 -16.70 0.38 4.61
C GLY A 72 -17.48 -0.68 5.38
N LYS A 73 -17.22 -0.84 6.68
CA LYS A 73 -17.92 -1.79 7.54
C LYS A 73 -19.40 -1.47 7.66
N LEU A 74 -19.75 -0.19 7.81
CA LEU A 74 -21.15 0.25 7.89
C LEU A 74 -21.90 -0.03 6.58
N MET A 75 -21.27 0.18 5.43
CA MET A 75 -21.87 -0.15 4.13
C MET A 75 -22.13 -1.66 3.99
N GLU A 76 -21.20 -2.49 4.46
CA GLU A 76 -21.36 -3.95 4.50
C GLU A 76 -22.50 -4.35 5.46
N ASP A 77 -22.51 -3.82 6.69
CA ASP A 77 -23.55 -4.16 7.68
C ASP A 77 -24.95 -3.67 7.29
N SER A 78 -25.04 -2.58 6.53
CA SER A 78 -26.31 -2.03 6.03
C SER A 78 -26.83 -2.71 4.75
N GLY A 79 -26.06 -3.60 4.14
CA GLY A 79 -26.42 -4.23 2.85
C GLY A 79 -26.30 -3.29 1.64
N ALA A 80 -25.70 -2.11 1.82
CA ALA A 80 -25.55 -1.12 0.75
C ALA A 80 -24.61 -1.62 -0.36
N VAL A 81 -23.57 -2.38 0.02
CA VAL A 81 -22.63 -3.00 -0.93
C VAL A 81 -23.36 -3.96 -1.86
N GLU A 82 -24.22 -4.82 -1.33
CA GLU A 82 -25.01 -5.80 -2.08
C GLU A 82 -26.02 -5.11 -3.00
N ALA A 83 -26.70 -4.07 -2.53
CA ALA A 83 -27.64 -3.29 -3.34
C ALA A 83 -26.94 -2.60 -4.53
N ILE A 84 -25.76 -2.02 -4.29
CA ILE A 84 -24.93 -1.41 -5.35
C ILE A 84 -24.45 -2.47 -6.33
N ALA A 85 -23.93 -3.61 -5.85
CA ALA A 85 -23.46 -4.70 -6.69
C ALA A 85 -24.59 -5.27 -7.58
N ALA A 86 -25.79 -5.46 -7.03
CA ALA A 86 -26.96 -5.92 -7.77
C ALA A 86 -27.39 -4.89 -8.83
N PHE A 87 -27.44 -3.61 -8.48
CA PHE A 87 -27.76 -2.53 -9.41
C PHE A 87 -26.75 -2.45 -10.58
N MET A 88 -25.45 -2.53 -10.29
CA MET A 88 -24.41 -2.55 -11.32
C MET A 88 -24.54 -3.77 -12.24
N THR A 89 -24.80 -4.95 -11.66
CA THR A 89 -25.00 -6.20 -12.41
C THR A 89 -26.21 -6.11 -13.35
N GLN A 90 -27.33 -5.56 -12.87
CA GLN A 90 -28.54 -5.39 -13.69
C GLN A 90 -28.35 -4.37 -14.82
N ARG A 91 -27.60 -3.29 -14.57
CA ARG A 91 -27.40 -2.22 -15.56
C ARG A 91 -26.33 -2.53 -16.61
N LEU A 92 -25.27 -3.23 -16.23
CA LEU A 92 -24.15 -3.57 -17.13
C LEU A 92 -24.32 -4.94 -17.79
N GLY A 93 -25.14 -5.82 -17.19
CA GLY A 93 -25.45 -7.15 -17.68
C GLY A 93 -24.31 -8.16 -17.47
N ALA A 94 -24.68 -9.44 -17.37
CA ALA A 94 -23.72 -10.54 -17.30
C ALA A 94 -22.85 -10.68 -18.56
N GLU A 95 -23.22 -10.03 -19.67
CA GLU A 95 -22.45 -10.01 -20.92
C GLU A 95 -21.06 -9.35 -20.80
N ARG A 96 -20.77 -8.64 -19.70
CA ARG A 96 -19.46 -8.00 -19.45
C ARG A 96 -18.70 -8.60 -18.26
N ALA A 97 -19.19 -9.68 -17.66
CA ALA A 97 -18.48 -10.40 -16.61
C ALA A 97 -17.42 -11.31 -17.25
N VAL A 98 -16.24 -10.75 -17.51
CA VAL A 98 -15.03 -11.48 -17.93
C VAL A 98 -13.94 -11.19 -16.90
#